data_AF-A0A1R1S5D6-F1
#
_entry.id   AF-A0A1R1S5D6-F1
#
_cell.length_a   1.000
_cell.length_b   1.000
_cell.length_c   1.000
_cell.angle_alpha   90.00
_cell.angle_beta   90.00
_cell.angle_gamma   90.00
#
_symmetry.space_group_name_H-M   'P 1'
#
loop_
_entity.id
_entity.type
_entity.pdbx_description
1 polymer ?
#
loop_
_entity_poly.entity_id
_entity_poly.type
_entity_poly.pdbx_seq_one_letter_code
_entity_poly.pdbx_strand_id
1 'polypeptide(L)' 'MGTQLLGHARVLLGDRKADTGELRFLANRLCEALRDVLRVAESRGRRLPAPDGDGPAEPARDSS' A
#
# COMPACT_ATOMS: atom_id res chain seq x y z
N MET A 1 -2.39 -14.77 -3.11
CA MET A 1 -3.36 -13.83 -3.71
C MET A 1 -2.70 -12.74 -4.54
N GLY A 2 -2.01 -11.72 -3.98
CA GLY A 2 -1.44 -10.62 -4.79
C GLY A 2 -0.42 -11.07 -5.86
N THR A 3 0.50 -11.96 -5.53
CA THR A 3 1.49 -12.52 -6.47
C THR A 3 0.85 -13.32 -7.60
N GLN A 4 -0.22 -14.05 -7.32
CA GLN A 4 -0.97 -14.82 -8.32
C GLN A 4 -1.72 -13.88 -9.27
N LEU A 5 -2.35 -12.82 -8.74
CA LEU A 5 -3.01 -11.79 -9.54
C LEU A 5 -2.02 -11.09 -10.47
N LEU A 6 -0.83 -10.74 -9.99
CA LEU A 6 0.22 -10.13 -10.81
C LEU A 6 0.78 -11.09 -11.86
N GLY A 7 0.93 -12.36 -11.52
CA GLY A 7 1.31 -13.41 -12.48
C GLY A 7 0.30 -13.54 -13.60
N HIS A 8 -0.99 -13.63 -13.26
CA HIS A 8 -2.07 -13.69 -14.23
C HIS A 8 -2.18 -12.42 -15.07
N ALA A 9 -2.01 -11.24 -14.46
CA ALA A 9 -1.99 -9.96 -15.17
C ALA A 9 -0.93 -9.93 -16.26
N ARG A 10 0.28 -10.42 -15.96
CA ARG A 10 1.38 -10.43 -16.93
C ARG A 10 1.13 -11.38 -18.11
N VAL A 11 0.45 -12.49 -17.86
CA VAL A 11 0.03 -13.42 -18.93
C VAL A 11 -1.04 -12.77 -19.80
N LEU A 12 -2.10 -12.22 -19.19
CA LEU A 12 -3.24 -11.66 -19.93
C LEU A 12 -2.86 -10.41 -20.73
N LEU A 13 -2.03 -9.52 -20.17
CA LEU A 13 -1.54 -8.34 -20.88
C LEU A 13 -0.55 -8.68 -22.00
N GLY A 14 0.07 -9.87 -21.96
CA GLY A 14 0.92 -10.36 -23.03
C GLY A 14 0.13 -10.98 -24.20
N ASP A 15 -1.13 -11.35 -23.98
CA ASP A 15 -1.98 -11.92 -25.02
C ASP A 15 -2.72 -10.82 -25.79
N ARG A 16 -2.38 -10.67 -27.07
CA ARG A 16 -3.04 -9.70 -27.98
C ARG A 16 -4.49 -10.08 -28.32
N LYS A 17 -4.92 -11.30 -27.99
CA LYS A 17 -6.29 -11.77 -28.18
C LYS A 17 -7.13 -11.67 -26.92
N ALA A 18 -6.57 -11.21 -25.81
CA ALA A 18 -7.30 -11.04 -24.56
C ALA A 18 -8.54 -10.18 -24.80
N ASP A 19 -9.69 -10.66 -24.33
CA ASP A 19 -10.94 -9.95 -24.53
C ASP A 19 -11.04 -8.72 -23.62
N THR A 20 -11.81 -7.73 -24.06
CA THR A 20 -12.04 -6.50 -23.28
C THR A 20 -12.72 -6.82 -21.94
N GLY A 21 -13.57 -7.84 -21.87
CA GLY A 21 -14.19 -8.31 -20.64
C GLY A 21 -13.18 -8.87 -19.64
N GLU A 22 -12.22 -9.67 -20.11
CA GLU A 22 -11.15 -10.24 -19.29
C GLU A 22 -10.22 -9.14 -18.75
N LEU A 23 -9.85 -8.18 -19.59
CA LEU A 23 -9.06 -7.02 -19.19
C LEU A 23 -9.78 -6.15 -18.16
N ARG A 24 -11.09 -5.93 -18.34
CA ARG A 24 -11.90 -5.16 -17.38
C ARG A 24 -12.07 -5.91 -16.05
N PHE A 25 -12.23 -7.23 -16.09
CA PHE A 25 -12.24 -8.06 -14.90
C PHE A 25 -10.91 -7.98 -14.15
N LEU A 26 -9.79 -8.12 -14.87
CA LEU A 26 -8.45 -8.00 -14.29
C LEU A 26 -8.23 -6.63 -13.65
N ALA A 27 -8.60 -5.55 -14.34
CA ALA A 27 -8.49 -4.19 -13.82
C ALA A 27 -9.28 -4.00 -12.51
N ASN A 28 -10.51 -4.51 -12.43
CA ASN A 28 -11.31 -4.47 -11.20
C ASN A 28 -10.62 -5.21 -10.05
N ARG A 29 -10.06 -6.41 -10.30
CA ARG A 29 -9.35 -7.18 -9.28
C ARG A 29 -8.08 -6.51 -8.80
N LEU A 30 -7.34 -5.84 -9.69
CA LEU A 30 -6.19 -5.03 -9.31
C LEU A 30 -6.59 -3.84 -8.44
N CYS A 31 -7.67 -3.15 -8.79
CA CYS A 31 -8.21 -2.04 -7.99
C CYS A 31 -8.71 -2.48 -6.59
N GLU A 32 -9.29 -3.66 -6.47
CA GLU A 32 -9.63 -4.26 -5.16
C GLU A 32 -8.38 -4.54 -4.33
N ALA A 33 -7.41 -5.26 -4.90
CA ALA A 33 -6.17 -5.60 -4.20
C ALA A 33 -5.39 -4.35 -3.75
N LEU A 34 -5.36 -3.29 -4.57
CA LEU A 34 -4.71 -2.03 -4.21
C LEU A 34 -5.41 -1.32 -3.05
N ARG A 35 -6.75 -1.30 -3.03
CA ARG A 35 -7.51 -0.73 -1.90
C ARG A 35 -7.23 -1.47 -0.60
N ASP A 36 -7.16 -2.79 -0.65
CA ASP A 36 -6.83 -3.61 0.51
C ASP A 36 -5.41 -3.31 1.02
N VAL A 37 -4.43 -3.20 0.11
CA VAL A 37 -3.05 -2.84 0.46
C VAL A 37 -2.98 -1.45 1.11
N LEU A 38 -3.67 -0.45 0.55
CA LEU A 38 -3.72 0.90 1.12
C LEU A 38 -4.33 0.91 2.51
N ARG A 39 -5.46 0.21 2.71
CA ARG A 39 -6.10 0.09 4.03
C ARG A 39 -5.18 -0.52 5.08
N VAL A 40 -4.45 -1.57 4.69
CA VAL A 40 -3.48 -2.22 5.57
C VAL A 40 -2.30 -1.30 5.87
N ALA A 41 -1.80 -0.54 4.89
CA ALA A 41 -0.73 0.43 5.07
C ALA A 41 -1.15 1.56 6.02
N GLU A 42 -2.34 2.12 5.85
CA GLU A 42 -2.90 3.14 6.75
C GLU A 42 -3.09 2.60 8.17
N SER A 43 -3.64 1.39 8.31
CA SER A 43 -3.82 0.74 9.62
C SER A 43 -2.49 0.53 10.33
N ARG A 44 -1.44 0.15 9.59
CA ARG A 44 -0.09 0.00 10.14
C ARG A 44 0.50 1.35 10.51
N GLY A 45 0.40 2.37 9.66
CA GLY A 45 0.86 3.72 9.96
C GLY A 45 0.24 4.30 11.24
N ARG A 46 -1.06 4.06 11.48
CA ARG A 46 -1.73 4.44 12.74
C ARG A 46 -1.24 3.71 13.99
N ARG A 47 -0.57 2.56 13.82
CA ARG A 47 -0.02 1.76 14.93
C ARG A 47 1.45 2.04 15.20
N LEU A 48 2.16 2.67 14.27
CA LEU A 48 3.51 3.13 14.56
C LEU A 48 3.43 4.35 15.48
N PRO A 49 4.20 4.40 16.57
CA PRO A 49 4.34 5.63 17.34
C PRO A 49 4.80 6.74 16.40
N ALA A 50 4.25 7.94 16.57
CA ALA A 50 4.76 9.11 15.87
C ALA A 50 6.28 9.18 16.13
N PRO A 51 7.13 9.40 15.11
CA PRO A 51 8.56 9.53 15.33
C PRO A 51 8.75 10.58 16.42
N ASP A 52 9.42 10.18 17.51
CA ASP A 52 9.64 10.97 18.72
C ASP A 52 10.44 12.24 18.35
N GLY A 53 9.74 13.26 17.87
CA GLY A 53 10.31 14.49 17.34
C GLY A 53 9.90 15.73 18.13
N ASP A 54 9.35 15.55 19.34
CA ASP A 54 9.06 16.64 20.27
C ASP A 54 9.15 16.12 21.71
N GLY A 55 10.35 15.67 22.09
CA GLY A 55 10.71 15.60 23.50
C GLY A 55 10.96 17.03 23.98
N PRO A 56 10.35 17.49 25.09
CA PRO A 56 10.46 18.88 25.52
C PRO A 56 11.93 19.24 25.68
N ALA A 57 12.37 20.29 25.00
CA ALA A 57 13.70 20.86 25.20
C ALA A 57 13.86 21.18 26.69
N GLU A 58 14.65 20.36 27.40
CA GLU A 58 15.00 20.61 28.79
C GLU A 58 15.62 22.02 28.85
N PRO A 59 15.01 22.98 29.57
CA PRO A 59 15.61 24.29 29.72
C PRO A 59 16.92 24.09 30.48
N ALA A 60 18.00 24.61 29.88
CA ALA A 60 19.34 24.60 30.42
C ALA A 60 19.31 24.95 31.91
N ARG A 61 19.75 24.01 32.74
CA ARG A 61 19.89 24.19 34.18
C ARG A 61 20.92 25.30 34.40
N ASP A 62 20.43 26.51 34.68
CA ASP A 62 21.24 27.57 35.24
C ASP A 62 21.75 27.09 36.61
N SER A 63 23.06 26.89 36.70
CA SER A 63 23.74 26.48 37.92
C SER A 63 24.23 27.75 38.61
N SER A 64 23.63 28.09 39.75
CA SER A 64 24.15 29.07 40.72
C SER A 64 24.33 28.42 42.08
#